data_AF-A0A0P7XRH3-F1
#
_entry.id   AF-A0A0P7XRH3-F1
#
_cell.length_a   1.000
_cell.length_b   1.000
_cell.length_c   1.000
_cell.angle_alpha   90.00
_cell.angle_beta   90.00
_cell.angle_gamma   90.00
#
_symmetry.space_group_name_H-M   'P 1'
#
loop_
_entity.id
_entity.type
_entity.pdbx_description
1 polymer ?
#
loop_
_entity_poly.entity_id
_entity_poly.type
_entity_poly.pdbx_seq_one_letter_code
_entity_poly.pdbx_strand_id
1 'polypeptide(L)'
;MDKVISSLASSSALTTSGAHSPRTQVDCVKASDMCNQNPQCSSRYRIMRQCLVGKDRNTMLANKECQVALEVLQESPLYDCRCKRGMKKELQCLQSYWSIHMGLTE
;
A
#
# COMPACT_ATOMS: atom_id res chain seq x y z
N MET A 1 -16.93 -50.19 -22.38
CA MET A 1 -17.98 -49.25 -21.99
C MET A 1 -18.26 -49.48 -20.51
N ASP A 2 -17.99 -48.65 -19.50
CA ASP A 2 -17.40 -47.32 -19.35
C ASP A 2 -16.92 -47.24 -17.88
N LYS A 3 -15.88 -46.43 -17.66
CA LYS A 3 -15.47 -45.66 -16.46
C LYS A 3 -16.47 -45.69 -15.27
N VAL A 4 -16.06 -45.70 -13.99
CA VAL A 4 -15.58 -44.49 -13.29
C VAL A 4 -14.93 -44.91 -11.95
N ILE A 5 -13.65 -44.55 -11.81
CA ILE A 5 -12.97 -44.36 -10.53
C ILE A 5 -13.43 -43.01 -9.97
N SER A 6 -13.94 -42.97 -8.73
CA SER A 6 -14.08 -41.69 -8.04
C SER A 6 -14.00 -41.88 -6.52
N SER A 7 -12.79 -41.74 -5.99
CA SER A 7 -12.56 -41.49 -4.57
C SER A 7 -12.79 -39.99 -4.31
N LEU A 8 -13.79 -39.65 -3.50
CA LEU A 8 -13.97 -38.28 -3.01
C LEU A 8 -13.02 -38.02 -1.85
N ALA A 9 -11.94 -37.28 -2.13
CA ALA A 9 -11.20 -36.52 -1.12
C ALA A 9 -11.55 -35.04 -1.30
N SER A 10 -12.58 -34.59 -0.58
CA SER A 10 -12.97 -33.18 -0.52
C SER A 10 -12.08 -32.44 0.46
N SER A 11 -10.84 -32.13 0.06
CA SER A 11 -10.02 -31.14 0.74
C SER A 11 -10.36 -29.77 0.18
N SER A 12 -11.29 -29.07 0.83
CA SER A 12 -11.60 -27.67 0.55
C SER A 12 -10.44 -26.78 1.00
N ALA A 13 -9.38 -26.72 0.20
CA ALA A 13 -8.42 -25.63 0.26
C ALA A 13 -9.10 -24.40 -0.36
N LEU A 14 -9.74 -23.58 0.49
CA LEU A 14 -10.01 -22.19 0.12
C LEU A 14 -8.67 -21.47 0.03
N THR A 15 -7.98 -21.65 -1.09
CA THR A 15 -7.00 -20.67 -1.54
C THR A 15 -7.83 -19.49 -2.02
N THR A 16 -8.04 -18.54 -1.11
CA THR A 16 -8.31 -17.14 -1.47
C THR A 16 -7.09 -16.67 -2.26
N SER A 17 -7.12 -16.97 -3.56
CA SER A 17 -6.27 -16.36 -4.55
C SER A 17 -6.85 -14.99 -4.84
N GLY A 18 -6.67 -14.07 -3.89
CA GLY A 18 -6.45 -12.69 -4.25
C GLY A 18 -5.17 -12.67 -5.07
N ALA A 19 -5.33 -12.77 -6.39
CA ALA A 19 -4.26 -12.66 -7.37
C ALA A 19 -3.70 -11.23 -7.35
N HIS A 20 -3.04 -10.85 -6.26
CA HIS A 20 -1.94 -9.93 -6.37
C HIS A 20 -0.82 -10.71 -7.05
N SER A 21 -0.72 -10.50 -8.36
CA SER A 21 0.53 -10.67 -9.09
C SER A 21 1.69 -10.30 -8.18
N PRO A 22 2.83 -11.03 -8.16
CA PRO A 22 4.03 -10.56 -7.51
C PRO A 22 4.50 -9.32 -8.27
N ARG A 23 3.80 -8.19 -8.07
CA ARG A 23 4.29 -6.85 -8.33
C ARG A 23 5.59 -6.87 -7.56
N THR A 24 6.70 -6.85 -8.29
CA THR A 24 8.04 -6.76 -7.70
C THR A 24 7.97 -5.70 -6.63
N GLN A 25 7.95 -6.12 -5.35
CA GLN A 25 7.52 -5.24 -4.28
C GLN A 25 8.60 -4.16 -4.16
N VAL A 26 8.26 -2.96 -4.64
CA VAL A 26 9.18 -1.83 -4.66
C VAL A 26 9.37 -1.34 -3.23
N ASP A 27 10.62 -1.01 -2.88
CA ASP A 27 10.87 -0.39 -1.60
C ASP A 27 10.28 1.03 -1.55
N CYS A 28 10.03 1.54 -0.34
CA CYS A 28 9.36 2.82 -0.16
C CYS A 28 10.18 4.02 -0.67
N VAL A 29 11.51 3.89 -0.82
CA VAL A 29 12.32 4.96 -1.42
C VAL A 29 12.00 5.03 -2.91
N LYS A 30 12.12 3.92 -3.63
CA LYS A 30 11.82 3.86 -5.06
C LYS A 30 10.35 4.19 -5.36
N ALA A 31 9.42 3.70 -4.55
CA ALA A 31 8.01 3.99 -4.72
C ALA A 31 7.70 5.48 -4.54
N SER A 32 8.39 6.16 -3.63
CA SER A 32 8.27 7.60 -3.40
C SER A 32 8.78 8.38 -4.61
N ASP A 33 9.94 7.99 -5.16
CA ASP A 33 10.48 8.59 -6.38
C ASP A 33 9.53 8.43 -7.58
N MET A 34 8.89 7.27 -7.73
CA MET A 34 7.88 7.03 -8.77
C MET A 34 6.65 7.91 -8.56
N CYS A 35 6.17 8.06 -7.32
CA CYS A 35 5.05 8.94 -7.01
C CYS A 35 5.38 10.41 -7.30
N ASN A 36 6.60 10.85 -6.99
CA ASN A 36 7.07 12.21 -7.28
C ASN A 36 7.12 12.53 -8.78
N GLN A 37 7.38 11.53 -9.62
CA GLN A 37 7.36 11.66 -11.08
C GLN A 37 5.94 11.66 -11.67
N ASN A 38 4.94 11.23 -10.91
CA ASN A 38 3.53 11.23 -11.32
C ASN A 38 2.80 12.46 -10.70
N PRO A 39 2.35 13.44 -11.51
CA PRO A 39 1.67 14.64 -10.99
C PRO A 39 0.40 14.34 -10.17
N GLN A 40 -0.36 13.30 -10.57
CA GLN A 40 -1.56 12.89 -9.86
C GLN A 40 -1.20 12.29 -8.48
N CYS A 41 -0.22 11.39 -8.43
CA CYS A 41 0.23 10.79 -7.16
C CYS A 41 0.84 11.84 -6.24
N SER A 42 1.82 12.60 -6.73
CA SER A 42 2.54 13.60 -5.94
C SER A 42 1.61 14.68 -5.37
N SER A 43 0.63 15.16 -6.13
CA SER A 43 -0.36 16.13 -5.65
C SER A 43 -1.19 15.55 -4.51
N ARG A 44 -1.75 14.34 -4.67
CA ARG A 44 -2.53 13.67 -3.61
C ARG A 44 -1.69 13.36 -2.38
N TYR A 45 -0.42 12.99 -2.58
CA TYR A 45 0.50 12.75 -1.48
C TYR A 45 0.75 14.00 -0.63
N ARG A 46 0.91 15.17 -1.25
CA ARG A 46 1.07 16.45 -0.55
C ARG A 46 -0.18 16.81 0.25
N ILE A 47 -1.37 16.66 -0.35
CA ILE A 47 -2.65 16.88 0.33
C ILE A 47 -2.77 15.97 1.55
N MET A 48 -2.57 14.66 1.38
CA MET A 48 -2.66 13.69 2.47
C MET A 48 -1.72 14.05 3.64
N ARG A 49 -0.47 14.43 3.35
CA ARG A 49 0.47 14.88 4.39
C ARG A 49 -0.03 16.13 5.13
N GLN A 50 -0.58 17.11 4.42
CA GLN A 50 -1.15 18.32 5.03
C GLN A 50 -2.34 17.98 5.94
N CYS A 51 -3.15 16.99 5.56
CA CYS A 51 -4.29 16.57 6.34
C CYS A 51 -3.95 15.94 7.69
N LEU A 52 -2.73 15.42 7.86
CA LEU A 52 -2.27 14.77 9.09
C LEU A 52 -1.51 15.71 10.03
N VAL A 53 -1.24 16.96 9.63
CA VAL A 53 -0.55 17.93 10.50
C VAL A 53 -1.45 18.26 11.70
N GLY A 54 -1.03 17.81 12.89
CA GLY A 54 -1.75 18.00 14.15
C GLY A 54 -3.10 17.29 14.22
N LYS A 55 -3.30 16.23 13.41
CA LYS A 55 -4.58 15.50 13.28
C LYS A 55 -4.34 14.00 13.21
N ASP A 56 -5.23 13.24 13.81
CA ASP A 56 -5.28 11.80 13.64
C ASP A 56 -5.98 11.41 12.31
N ARG A 57 -5.91 10.12 11.96
CA ARG A 57 -6.51 9.57 10.74
C ARG A 57 -8.03 9.80 10.69
N ASN A 58 -8.77 9.60 11.78
CA ASN A 58 -10.22 9.75 11.80
C ASN A 58 -10.61 11.20 11.52
N THR A 59 -9.91 12.16 12.14
CA THR A 59 -10.12 13.59 11.88
C THR A 59 -9.79 13.95 10.42
N MET A 60 -8.74 13.35 9.85
CA MET A 60 -8.40 13.52 8.43
C MET A 60 -9.50 12.99 7.50
N LEU A 61 -10.08 11.82 7.80
CA LEU A 61 -11.12 11.20 6.99
C LEU A 61 -12.46 11.95 7.01
N ALA A 62 -12.68 12.86 7.97
CA ALA A 62 -13.83 13.76 7.94
C ALA A 62 -13.73 14.82 6.82
N ASN A 63 -12.54 15.06 6.26
CA ASN A 63 -12.34 15.96 5.14
C ASN A 63 -12.37 15.18 3.81
N LYS A 64 -13.34 15.53 2.95
CA LYS A 64 -13.54 14.91 1.64
C LYS A 64 -12.31 14.98 0.73
N GLU A 65 -11.56 16.07 0.75
CA GLU A 65 -10.36 16.23 -0.08
C GLU A 65 -9.25 15.26 0.37
N CYS A 66 -9.11 15.07 1.67
CA CYS A 66 -8.17 14.13 2.25
C CYS A 66 -8.55 12.67 1.96
N GLN A 67 -9.85 12.36 1.99
CA GLN A 67 -10.37 11.05 1.62
C GLN A 67 -10.04 10.72 0.16
N VAL A 68 -10.36 11.62 -0.77
CA VAL A 68 -10.06 11.44 -2.20
C VAL A 68 -8.55 11.32 -2.44
N ALA A 69 -7.74 12.08 -1.69
CA ALA A 69 -6.30 11.95 -1.76
C ALA A 69 -5.80 10.57 -1.34
N LEU A 70 -6.36 10.02 -0.25
CA LEU A 70 -6.01 8.68 0.21
C LEU A 70 -6.43 7.59 -0.81
N GLU A 71 -7.63 7.69 -1.38
CA GLU A 71 -8.14 6.73 -2.38
C GLU A 71 -7.19 6.61 -3.58
N VAL A 72 -6.73 7.74 -4.13
CA VAL A 72 -5.76 7.73 -5.24
C VAL A 72 -4.41 7.13 -4.82
N LEU A 73 -3.97 7.39 -3.59
CA LEU A 73 -2.71 6.84 -3.10
C LEU A 73 -2.79 5.32 -2.92
N GLN A 74 -3.95 4.77 -2.54
CA GLN A 74 -4.17 3.32 -2.40
C GLN A 74 -4.01 2.56 -3.72
N GLU A 75 -4.27 3.21 -4.86
CA GLU A 75 -4.05 2.61 -6.18
C GLU A 75 -2.57 2.66 -6.61
N SER A 76 -1.74 3.42 -5.91
CA SER A 76 -0.34 3.63 -6.24
C SER A 76 0.58 2.58 -5.59
N PRO A 77 1.73 2.25 -6.21
CA PRO A 77 2.71 1.35 -5.60
C PRO A 77 3.36 1.93 -4.33
N LEU A 78 3.17 3.23 -4.05
CA LEU A 78 3.65 3.87 -2.82
C LEU A 78 2.91 3.33 -1.59
N TYR A 79 1.62 3.00 -1.71
CA TYR A 79 0.81 2.53 -0.58
C TYR A 79 1.10 1.07 -0.18
N ASP A 80 1.60 0.25 -1.11
CA ASP A 80 1.96 -1.15 -0.84
C ASP A 80 3.47 -1.37 -0.64
N CYS A 81 4.23 -0.27 -0.56
CA CYS A 81 5.68 -0.34 -0.42
C CYS A 81 6.09 -1.03 0.89
N ARG A 82 7.28 -1.65 0.90
CA ARG A 82 7.83 -2.27 2.10
C ARG A 82 9.32 -1.98 2.23
N CYS A 83 9.78 -1.86 3.48
CA CYS A 83 11.20 -1.78 3.80
C CYS A 83 11.72 -3.16 4.19
N LYS A 84 12.95 -3.46 3.78
CA LYS A 84 13.67 -4.69 4.14
C LYS A 84 14.75 -4.35 5.15
N ARG A 85 14.83 -5.16 6.21
CA ARG A 85 15.87 -5.02 7.24
C ARG A 85 17.27 -5.19 6.62
N GLY A 86 18.22 -4.34 6.98
CA GLY A 86 19.59 -4.39 6.49
C GLY A 86 19.80 -3.78 5.09
N MET A 87 18.84 -3.02 4.56
CA MET A 87 19.03 -2.31 3.29
C MET A 87 19.91 -1.06 3.47
N LYS A 88 20.72 -0.72 2.46
CA LYS A 88 21.66 0.43 2.51
C LYS A 88 21.00 1.76 2.91
N LYS A 89 19.71 1.93 2.59
CA LYS A 89 18.91 3.13 2.87
C LYS A 89 17.73 2.84 3.82
N GLU A 90 17.93 1.95 4.80
CA GLU A 90 16.85 1.47 5.68
C GLU A 90 16.12 2.60 6.39
N LEU A 91 16.87 3.55 6.98
CA LEU A 91 16.28 4.71 7.66
C LEU A 91 15.43 5.57 6.70
N GLN A 92 15.93 5.86 5.50
CA GLN A 92 15.20 6.64 4.49
C GLN A 92 13.95 5.91 4.01
N CYS A 93 14.03 4.58 3.87
CA CYS A 93 12.89 3.76 3.54
C CYS A 93 11.81 3.86 4.62
N LEU A 94 12.19 3.70 5.89
CA LEU A 94 11.26 3.78 7.02
C LEU A 94 10.61 5.17 7.09
N GLN A 95 11.37 6.26 6.93
CA GLN A 95 10.80 7.61 6.87
C GLN A 95 9.74 7.76 5.77
N SER A 96 9.99 7.18 4.59
CA SER A 96 9.04 7.20 3.47
C SER A 96 7.81 6.33 3.76
N TYR A 97 8.02 5.15 4.36
CA TYR A 97 6.96 4.24 4.80
C TYR A 97 6.02 4.91 5.80
N TRP A 98 6.54 5.47 6.90
CA TRP A 98 5.71 6.14 7.91
C TRP A 98 5.00 7.38 7.36
N SER A 99 5.62 8.07 6.40
CA SER A 99 5.00 9.21 5.73
C SER A 99 3.74 8.85 4.93
N ILE A 100 3.59 7.61 4.45
CA ILE A 100 2.37 7.15 3.74
C ILE A 100 1.47 6.24 4.58
N HIS A 101 2.05 5.41 5.45
CA HIS A 101 1.31 4.49 6.32
C HIS A 101 0.79 5.11 7.61
N MET A 102 0.86 6.45 7.69
CA MET A 102 0.49 7.27 8.83
C MET A 102 1.48 7.13 9.98
N GLY A 103 2.15 8.25 10.27
CA GLY A 103 2.97 8.39 11.45
C GLY A 103 2.08 8.71 12.63
N LEU A 104 1.83 7.70 13.47
CA LEU A 104 1.64 7.87 14.90
C LEU A 104 2.98 8.36 15.50
N THR A 105 3.33 9.60 15.23
CA THR A 105 4.27 10.34 16.07
C THR A 105 3.47 11.51 16.62
N GLU A 106 2.90 11.26 17.80
CA GLU A 106 2.89 12.28 18.86
C GLU A 106 4.29 12.89 18.99
#